data_AF-A0A9D8FDI7-F1
#
_entry.id   AF-A0A9D8FDI7-F1
#
_cell.length_a   1.000
_cell.length_b   1.000
_cell.length_c   1.000
_cell.angle_alpha   90.00
_cell.angle_beta   90.00
_cell.angle_gamma   90.00
#
_symmetry.space_group_name_H-M   'P 1'
#
loop_
_entity.id
_entity.type
_entity.pdbx_description
1 polymer ?
#
loop_
_entity_poly.entity_id
_entity_poly.type
_entity_poly.pdbx_seq_one_letter_code
_entity_poly.pdbx_strand_id
1 'polypeptide(L)'
;MSVADQTPEPVRRRRESASVGDVVDLVRDYAKQETIGPLRGAGRWLAFGAVGSLFLGLGLVLVLLGGLRLMQTETDAFDGAFSWVPYLIVLLLCVALSVVAVSRVKKTTLGKEPH
;
A
#
# COMPACT_ATOMS: atom_id res chain seq x y z
N MET A 1 3.40 26.55 70.30
CA MET A 1 4.48 26.04 69.43
C MET A 1 4.73 24.60 69.84
N SER A 2 4.00 23.64 69.25
CA SER A 2 4.15 22.21 69.53
C SER A 2 4.34 21.50 68.20
N VAL A 3 5.60 21.34 67.83
CA VAL A 3 6.05 20.54 66.69
C VAL A 3 6.23 19.14 67.25
N ALA A 4 5.15 18.35 67.26
CA ALA A 4 5.22 16.94 67.56
C ALA A 4 5.63 16.19 66.28
N ASP A 5 6.87 15.70 66.31
CA ASP A 5 7.32 14.43 65.76
C ASP A 5 6.69 13.97 64.43
N GLN A 6 7.31 14.41 63.32
CA GLN A 6 7.19 13.70 62.04
C GLN A 6 8.38 12.75 61.93
N THR A 7 8.27 11.55 62.51
CA THR A 7 9.13 10.44 62.10
C THR A 7 8.82 10.12 60.65
N PRO A 8 9.77 10.22 59.71
CA PRO A 8 9.54 9.80 58.34
C PRO A 8 9.31 8.29 58.33
N GLU A 9 8.07 7.88 58.06
CA GLU A 9 7.74 6.51 57.68
C GLU A 9 8.72 6.07 56.59
N PRO A 10 9.45 4.94 56.75
CA PRO A 10 10.29 4.44 55.68
C PRO A 10 9.34 4.06 54.55
N VAL A 11 9.29 4.89 53.51
CA VAL A 11 8.64 4.58 52.25
C VAL A 11 9.20 3.24 51.82
N ARG A 12 8.47 2.16 52.09
CA ARG A 12 8.77 0.82 51.57
C ARG A 12 8.56 0.94 50.07
N ARG A 13 9.59 1.44 49.39
CA ARG A 13 9.76 1.33 47.96
C ARG A 13 9.82 -0.18 47.74
N ARG A 14 8.65 -0.75 47.42
CA ARG A 14 8.51 -2.05 46.78
C ARG A 14 9.33 -1.96 45.50
N ARG A 15 10.65 -2.20 45.65
CA ARG A 15 11.47 -2.70 44.57
C ARG A 15 10.94 -4.12 44.38
N GLU A 16 9.82 -4.25 43.68
CA GLU A 16 9.67 -5.39 42.80
C GLU A 16 10.90 -5.29 41.89
N SER A 17 11.90 -6.10 42.23
CA SER A 17 13.03 -6.37 41.36
C SER A 17 12.45 -6.58 39.99
N ALA A 18 12.68 -5.64 39.06
CA ALA A 18 12.27 -5.77 37.67
C ALA A 18 12.67 -7.17 37.24
N SER A 19 11.68 -8.06 37.18
CA SER A 19 11.95 -9.46 36.93
C SER A 19 12.40 -9.54 35.49
N VAL A 20 13.25 -10.51 35.16
CA VAL A 20 13.63 -10.74 33.76
C VAL A 20 12.36 -10.94 32.91
N GLY A 21 11.28 -11.46 33.49
CA GLY A 21 9.96 -11.53 32.86
C GLY A 21 9.36 -10.17 32.50
N ASP A 22 9.43 -9.19 33.41
CA ASP A 22 8.86 -7.85 33.17
C ASP A 22 9.60 -7.12 32.03
N VAL A 23 10.92 -7.30 31.94
CA VAL A 23 11.73 -6.73 30.85
C VAL A 23 11.41 -7.40 29.52
N VAL A 24 11.23 -8.73 29.53
CA VAL A 24 10.85 -9.49 28.33
C VAL A 24 9.45 -9.09 27.85
N ASP A 25 8.50 -8.92 28.76
CA ASP A 25 7.14 -8.48 28.41
C ASP A 25 7.12 -7.05 27.86
N LEU A 26 7.90 -6.13 28.44
CA LEU A 26 8.09 -4.77 27.92
C LEU A 26 8.67 -4.76 26.49
N VAL A 27 9.71 -5.56 26.22
CA VAL A 27 10.31 -5.66 24.88
C VAL A 27 9.33 -6.28 23.88
N ARG A 28 8.56 -7.29 24.30
CA ARG A 28 7.55 -7.95 23.47
C ARG A 28 6.40 -7.01 23.13
N ASP A 29 5.93 -6.23 24.09
CA ASP A 29 4.85 -5.28 23.90
C ASP A 29 5.30 -4.08 23.06
N TYR A 30 6.54 -3.60 23.25
CA TYR A 30 7.16 -2.59 22.39
C TYR A 30 7.30 -3.09 20.94
N ALA A 31 7.86 -4.29 20.74
CA ALA A 31 7.96 -4.88 19.40
C ALA A 31 6.58 -5.02 18.72
N LYS A 32 5.52 -5.34 19.48
CA LYS A 32 4.14 -5.32 18.99
C LYS A 32 3.63 -3.91 18.69
N GLN A 33 3.93 -2.92 19.51
CA GLN A 33 3.52 -1.53 19.28
C GLN A 33 4.19 -0.92 18.05
N GLU A 34 5.50 -1.12 17.92
CA GLU A 34 6.29 -0.67 16.77
C GLU A 34 5.86 -1.36 15.47
N THR A 35 5.37 -2.61 15.52
CA THR A 35 5.01 -3.35 14.30
C THR A 35 3.54 -3.23 13.93
N ILE A 36 2.61 -3.26 14.88
CA ILE A 36 1.17 -3.26 14.60
C ILE A 36 0.68 -1.90 14.11
N GLY A 37 1.24 -0.81 14.65
CA GLY A 37 0.95 0.56 14.19
C GLY A 37 1.15 0.76 12.69
N PRO A 38 2.35 0.48 12.14
CA PRO A 38 2.61 0.61 10.71
C PRO A 38 1.93 -0.47 9.86
N LEU A 39 1.76 -1.70 10.35
CA LEU A 39 1.15 -2.79 9.58
C LEU A 39 -0.33 -2.54 9.27
N ARG A 40 -1.07 -1.95 10.21
CA ARG A 40 -2.49 -1.62 10.03
C ARG A 40 -2.69 -0.51 9.00
N GLY A 41 -1.76 0.45 8.94
CA GLY A 41 -1.72 1.50 7.91
C GLY A 41 -1.34 0.95 6.53
N ALA A 42 -0.29 0.13 6.46
CA ALA A 42 0.16 -0.52 5.23
C ALA A 42 -0.92 -1.45 4.63
N GLY A 43 -1.61 -2.22 5.47
CA GLY A 43 -2.70 -3.09 5.03
C GLY A 43 -3.85 -2.33 4.36
N ARG A 44 -4.23 -1.16 4.89
CA ARG A 44 -5.27 -0.32 4.27
C ARG A 44 -4.82 0.25 2.92
N TRP A 45 -3.58 0.73 2.83
CA TRP A 45 -3.03 1.25 1.58
C TRP A 45 -2.90 0.17 0.50
N LEU A 46 -2.43 -1.02 0.87
CA LEU A 46 -2.38 -2.18 -0.01
C LEU A 46 -3.77 -2.62 -0.46
N ALA A 47 -4.76 -2.62 0.42
CA ALA A 47 -6.14 -2.95 0.07
C ALA A 47 -6.71 -1.97 -0.97
N PHE A 48 -6.49 -0.66 -0.79
CA PHE A 48 -6.89 0.34 -1.79
C PHE A 48 -6.12 0.19 -3.11
N GLY A 49 -4.83 -0.15 -3.05
CA GLY A 49 -4.02 -0.47 -4.22
C GLY A 49 -4.53 -1.69 -4.98
N ALA A 50 -4.94 -2.75 -4.27
CA ALA A 50 -5.47 -3.98 -4.85
C ALA A 50 -6.85 -3.77 -5.50
N VAL A 51 -7.74 -3.01 -4.86
CA VAL A 51 -9.04 -2.66 -5.46
C VAL A 51 -8.82 -1.76 -6.69
N GLY A 52 -7.91 -0.79 -6.59
CA GLY A 52 -7.56 0.08 -7.71
C GLY A 52 -6.96 -0.69 -8.89
N SER A 53 -6.05 -1.65 -8.64
CA SER A 53 -5.46 -2.48 -9.69
C SER A 53 -6.48 -3.40 -10.36
N LEU A 54 -7.44 -3.92 -9.59
CA LEU A 54 -8.53 -4.73 -10.13
C LEU A 54 -9.41 -3.91 -11.10
N PHE A 55 -9.84 -2.72 -10.69
CA PHE A 55 -10.63 -1.82 -11.55
C PHE A 55 -9.85 -1.38 -12.78
N LEU A 56 -8.56 -1.05 -12.63
CA LEU A 56 -7.70 -0.69 -13.77
C LEU A 56 -7.53 -1.84 -14.75
N GLY A 57 -7.26 -3.05 -14.26
CA GLY A 57 -7.11 -4.24 -15.09
C GLY A 57 -8.40 -4.57 -15.84
N LEU A 58 -9.54 -4.52 -15.14
CA LEU A 58 -10.85 -4.77 -15.76
C LEU A 58 -11.18 -3.72 -16.84
N GLY A 59 -10.98 -2.44 -16.54
CA GLY A 59 -11.18 -1.36 -17.50
C GLY A 59 -10.29 -1.49 -18.73
N LEU A 60 -9.02 -1.86 -18.54
CA LEU A 60 -8.09 -2.10 -19.64
C LEU A 60 -8.57 -3.22 -20.58
N VAL A 61 -9.01 -4.36 -20.02
CA VAL A 61 -9.55 -5.47 -20.81
C VAL A 61 -10.79 -5.04 -21.60
N LEU A 62 -11.71 -4.31 -20.97
CA LEU A 62 -12.93 -3.84 -21.62
C LEU A 62 -12.63 -2.84 -22.77
N VAL A 63 -11.66 -1.94 -22.59
CA VAL A 63 -11.23 -1.01 -23.65
C VAL A 63 -10.60 -1.77 -24.83
N LEU A 64 -9.75 -2.77 -24.56
CA LEU A 64 -9.12 -3.57 -25.62
C LEU A 64 -10.17 -4.37 -26.41
N LEU A 65 -11.10 -5.04 -25.71
CA LEU A 65 -12.18 -5.78 -26.35
C LEU A 65 -13.15 -4.87 -27.10
N GLY A 66 -13.51 -3.72 -26.52
CA GLY A 66 -14.38 -2.73 -27.16
C GLY A 66 -13.76 -2.13 -28.41
N GLY A 67 -12.47 -1.80 -28.36
CA GLY A 67 -11.71 -1.30 -29.51
C GLY A 67 -11.59 -2.36 -30.62
N LEU A 68 -11.25 -3.60 -30.25
CA LEU A 68 -11.21 -4.73 -31.20
C LEU A 68 -12.58 -4.92 -31.87
N ARG A 69 -13.65 -4.91 -31.09
CA ARG A 69 -15.01 -5.10 -31.57
C ARG A 69 -15.45 -3.96 -32.49
N LEU A 70 -15.22 -2.70 -32.13
CA LEU A 70 -15.54 -1.57 -33.00
C LEU A 70 -14.86 -1.70 -34.36
N MET A 71 -13.58 -2.07 -34.34
CA MET A 71 -12.80 -2.23 -35.56
C MET A 71 -13.29 -3.41 -36.41
N GLN A 72 -13.63 -4.54 -35.80
CA GLN A 72 -14.16 -5.70 -36.51
C GLN A 72 -15.62 -5.55 -36.94
N THR A 73 -16.44 -4.74 -36.26
CA THR A 73 -17.88 -4.61 -36.55
C THR A 73 -18.18 -3.51 -37.56
N GLU A 74 -17.43 -2.40 -37.54
CA GLU A 74 -17.70 -1.24 -38.38
C GLU A 74 -16.84 -1.20 -39.65
N THR A 75 -15.81 -2.05 -39.76
CA THR A 75 -14.92 -2.03 -40.92
C THR A 75 -14.74 -3.42 -41.55
N ASP A 76 -15.49 -3.68 -42.63
CA ASP A 76 -15.27 -4.81 -43.55
C ASP A 76 -13.89 -4.74 -44.23
N ALA A 77 -13.19 -3.60 -44.14
CA ALA A 77 -11.87 -3.38 -44.74
C ALA A 77 -10.76 -4.28 -44.17
N PHE A 78 -10.97 -4.91 -43.01
CA PHE A 78 -10.01 -5.82 -42.40
C PHE A 78 -10.33 -7.30 -42.61
N ASP A 79 -11.29 -7.64 -43.48
CA ASP A 79 -11.58 -9.04 -43.78
C ASP A 79 -10.50 -9.71 -44.66
N GLY A 80 -10.37 -11.03 -44.52
CA GLY A 80 -9.40 -11.84 -45.27
C GLY A 80 -7.95 -11.59 -44.85
N ALA A 81 -7.11 -11.12 -45.79
CA ALA A 81 -5.66 -11.00 -45.60
C ALA A 81 -5.23 -9.95 -44.56
N PHE A 82 -6.11 -9.01 -44.19
CA PHE A 82 -5.84 -7.96 -43.21
C PHE A 82 -6.45 -8.22 -41.82
N SER A 83 -6.99 -9.42 -41.60
CA SER A 83 -7.63 -9.80 -40.33
C SER A 83 -6.69 -9.74 -39.12
N TRP A 84 -5.37 -9.75 -39.32
CA TRP A 84 -4.36 -9.62 -38.27
C TRP A 84 -4.16 -8.17 -37.79
N VAL A 85 -4.55 -7.16 -38.59
CA VAL A 85 -4.31 -5.73 -38.31
C VAL A 85 -5.02 -5.23 -37.05
N PRO A 86 -6.31 -5.54 -36.82
CA PRO A 86 -7.01 -5.14 -35.59
C PRO A 86 -6.29 -5.63 -34.33
N TYR A 87 -5.75 -6.85 -34.35
CA TYR A 87 -5.00 -7.41 -33.22
C TYR A 87 -3.69 -6.65 -32.97
N LEU A 88 -2.98 -6.24 -34.03
CA LEU A 88 -1.76 -5.44 -33.90
C LEU A 88 -2.06 -4.05 -33.32
N ILE A 89 -3.16 -3.42 -33.72
CA ILE A 89 -3.56 -2.10 -33.20
C ILE A 89 -3.95 -2.19 -31.73
N VAL A 90 -4.70 -3.23 -31.34
CA VAL A 90 -5.06 -3.49 -29.95
C VAL A 90 -3.82 -3.80 -29.11
N LEU A 91 -2.83 -4.51 -29.67
CA LEU A 91 -1.54 -4.74 -29.04
C LEU A 91 -0.80 -3.42 -28.77
N LEU A 92 -0.71 -2.54 -29.76
CA LEU A 92 -0.08 -1.22 -29.60
C LEU A 92 -0.82 -0.36 -28.58
N LEU A 93 -2.16 -0.40 -28.60
CA LEU A 93 -2.99 0.29 -27.60
C LEU A 93 -2.69 -0.23 -26.18
N CYS A 94 -2.57 -1.55 -26.01
CA CYS A 94 -2.21 -2.17 -24.73
C CYS A 94 -0.83 -1.70 -24.24
N VAL A 95 0.17 -1.68 -25.12
CA VAL A 95 1.52 -1.17 -24.80
C VAL A 95 1.46 0.30 -24.42
N ALA A 96 0.76 1.13 -25.20
CA ALA A 96 0.61 2.56 -24.91
C ALA A 96 -0.06 2.81 -23.55
N LEU A 97 -1.15 2.12 -23.25
CA LEU A 97 -1.84 2.22 -21.95
C LEU A 97 -0.96 1.72 -20.80
N SER A 98 -0.17 0.67 -21.01
CA SER A 98 0.79 0.18 -20.02
C SER A 98 1.90 1.20 -19.74
N VAL A 99 2.45 1.85 -20.77
CA VAL A 99 3.43 2.93 -20.63
C VAL A 99 2.82 4.12 -19.89
N VAL A 100 1.58 4.50 -20.23
CA VAL A 100 0.87 5.57 -19.52
C VAL A 100 0.69 5.18 -18.04
N ALA A 101 0.20 3.98 -17.75
CA ALA A 101 0.02 3.50 -16.39
C ALA A 101 1.33 3.56 -15.58
N VAL A 102 2.44 3.07 -16.15
CA VAL A 102 3.75 3.13 -15.51
C VAL A 102 4.24 4.56 -15.34
N SER A 103 4.04 5.44 -16.33
CA SER A 103 4.46 6.85 -16.24
C SER A 103 3.72 7.65 -15.17
N ARG A 104 2.49 7.23 -14.81
CA ARG A 104 1.69 7.89 -13.76
C ARG A 104 2.11 7.48 -12.35
N VAL A 105 2.91 6.44 -12.20
CA VAL A 105 3.57 6.11 -10.94
C VAL A 105 4.64 7.17 -10.66
N LYS A 106 4.29 8.18 -9.86
CA LYS A 106 5.23 9.21 -9.43
C LYS A 106 6.33 8.55 -8.61
N LYS A 107 7.59 8.68 -9.06
CA LYS A 107 8.77 8.39 -8.22
C LYS A 107 8.82 9.46 -7.13
N THR A 108 8.24 9.18 -5.96
CA THR A 108 8.45 10.03 -4.78
C THR A 108 9.94 10.02 -4.46
N THR A 109 10.58 11.16 -4.66
CA THR A 109 11.98 11.40 -4.32
C THR A 109 12.11 11.41 -2.81
N LEU A 110 12.59 10.29 -2.25
CA LEU A 110 13.00 10.14 -0.86
C LEU A 110 14.36 10.87 -0.65
N GLY A 111 14.36 12.20 -0.79
CA GLY A 111 15.61 12.98 -0.77
C GLY A 111 15.43 14.48 -1.00
N LYS A 112 14.44 15.10 -0.35
CA LYS A 112 14.48 16.54 -0.09
C LYS A 112 14.58 16.71 1.42
N GLU A 113 15.81 16.80 1.91
CA GLU A 113 16.06 17.35 3.23
C GLU A 113 15.53 18.79 3.24
N PRO A 114 14.69 19.17 4.22
CA PRO A 114 14.33 20.56 4.42
C PRO A 114 15.56 21.31 4.95
N HIS A 115 16.00 22.32 4.21
CA HIS A 115 16.71 23.45 4.79
C HIS A 115 15.69 24.46 5.33
#